data_AF-A0A0F0L6L8-F1
#
_entry.id   AF-A0A0F0L6L8-F1
#
_cell.length_a   1.000
_cell.length_b   1.000
_cell.length_c   1.000
_cell.angle_alpha   90.00
_cell.angle_beta   90.00
_cell.angle_gamma   90.00
#
_symmetry.space_group_name_H-M   'P 1'
#
loop_
_entity.id
_entity.type
_entity.pdbx_description
1 polymer ?
#
loop_
_entity_poly.entity_id
_entity_poly.type
_entity_poly.pdbx_seq_one_letter_code
_entity_poly.pdbx_strand_id
1 'polypeptide(L)'
;MRTLTPTGLAACAALIVCCAGLAGCAPTGLPTDEAVRKPLNTVSDAVPETSLLLIQDVSPRVGEPASYTTTAAQAQWIVVAACADNEYLSAAKSVEVAVIPKASLSSAVRKELSDGAFDDAVDCQGREYR
;
A
#
# COMPACT_ATOMS: atom_id res chain seq x y z
N MET A 1 68.99 9.46 -42.39
CA MET A 1 68.40 10.81 -42.47
C MET A 1 67.19 10.83 -41.56
N ARG A 2 67.27 11.60 -40.48
CA ARG A 2 66.19 11.84 -39.51
C ARG A 2 65.53 13.16 -39.89
N THR A 3 64.20 13.20 -39.97
CA THR A 3 63.41 14.43 -40.00
C THR A 3 62.53 14.47 -38.75
N LEU A 4 62.61 15.59 -38.03
CA LEU A 4 61.99 15.90 -36.74
C LEU A 4 60.83 16.90 -36.95
N THR A 5 59.73 16.66 -36.20
CA THR A 5 58.77 17.65 -35.62
C THR A 5 57.82 18.43 -36.57
N PRO A 6 56.68 19.03 -36.12
CA PRO A 6 56.27 19.32 -34.72
C PRO A 6 54.77 19.13 -34.34
N THR A 7 54.54 19.20 -33.01
CA THR A 7 53.39 19.71 -32.22
C THR A 7 51.96 19.68 -32.77
N GLY A 8 51.07 19.07 -31.98
CA GLY A 8 49.63 19.35 -31.99
C GLY A 8 48.97 18.87 -30.69
N LEU A 9 48.93 19.72 -29.67
CA LEU A 9 47.95 19.62 -28.58
C LEU A 9 46.55 19.77 -29.19
N ALA A 10 45.65 18.81 -28.95
CA ALA A 10 44.22 19.02 -29.09
C ALA A 10 43.50 18.27 -27.97
N ALA A 11 42.95 19.07 -27.08
CA ALA A 11 42.23 18.67 -25.89
C ALA A 11 40.77 18.31 -26.20
N CYS A 12 40.16 17.64 -25.23
CA CYS A 12 38.74 17.69 -24.89
C CYS A 12 37.72 17.20 -25.94
N ALA A 13 37.20 16.00 -25.71
CA ALA A 13 35.77 15.78 -25.69
C ALA A 13 35.46 14.53 -24.84
N ALA A 14 35.52 14.69 -23.51
CA ALA A 14 34.85 13.75 -22.62
C ALA A 14 33.34 13.93 -22.85
N LEU A 15 32.73 13.01 -23.60
CA LEU A 15 31.29 12.85 -23.69
C LEU A 15 30.78 12.43 -22.32
N ILE A 16 30.44 13.43 -21.49
CA ILE A 16 29.62 13.24 -20.30
C ILE A 16 28.24 12.81 -20.81
N VAL A 17 28.00 11.50 -20.76
CA VAL A 17 26.65 10.94 -20.85
C VAL A 17 25.90 11.45 -19.62
N CYS A 18 25.13 12.52 -19.80
CA CYS A 18 24.07 12.88 -18.87
C CYS A 18 23.05 11.73 -18.89
N CYS A 19 23.20 10.78 -17.97
CA CYS A 19 22.07 9.97 -17.51
C CYS A 19 21.08 10.95 -16.86
N ALA A 20 20.21 11.55 -17.69
CA ALA A 20 19.04 12.26 -17.23
C ALA A 20 18.25 11.28 -16.34
N GLY A 21 18.14 11.64 -15.07
CA GLY A 21 17.47 10.83 -14.07
C GLY A 21 16.03 10.58 -14.47
N LEU A 22 15.74 9.33 -14.84
CA LEU A 22 14.46 8.73 -14.50
C LEU A 22 14.61 8.23 -13.05
N ALA A 23 14.72 9.17 -12.11
CA ALA A 23 14.20 8.92 -10.78
C ALA A 23 12.68 8.87 -10.98
N GLY A 24 12.19 7.72 -11.45
CA GLY A 24 10.76 7.45 -11.43
C GLY A 24 10.30 7.73 -10.02
N CYS A 25 9.34 8.64 -9.85
CA CYS A 25 8.62 8.73 -8.59
C CYS A 25 8.10 7.33 -8.31
N ALA A 26 8.76 6.58 -7.42
CA ALA A 26 8.16 5.39 -6.85
C ALA A 26 6.83 5.88 -6.26
N PRO A 27 5.70 5.19 -6.54
CA PRO A 27 4.43 5.59 -5.97
C PRO A 27 4.60 5.69 -4.45
N THR A 28 4.46 6.91 -3.93
CA THR A 28 4.50 7.13 -2.49
C THR A 28 3.12 6.82 -1.95
N GLY A 29 2.98 5.73 -1.21
CA GLY A 29 1.71 5.31 -0.63
C GLY A 29 1.82 3.97 0.06
N LEU A 30 0.83 3.64 0.88
CA LEU A 30 0.67 2.30 1.43
C LEU A 30 0.19 1.38 0.29
N PRO A 31 0.94 0.32 -0.06
CA PRO A 31 0.46 -0.72 -0.96
C PRO A 31 -0.81 -1.37 -0.40
N THR A 32 -1.73 -1.76 -1.26
CA THR A 32 -3.02 -2.34 -0.86
C THR A 32 -2.86 -3.66 -0.09
N ASP A 33 -1.92 -4.51 -0.51
CA ASP A 33 -1.58 -5.78 0.15
C ASP A 33 -0.97 -5.58 1.54
N GLU A 34 -0.22 -4.50 1.72
CA GLU A 34 0.34 -4.10 3.01
C GLU A 34 -0.68 -3.49 3.98
N ALA A 35 -1.92 -3.23 3.55
CA ALA A 35 -2.98 -2.71 4.42
C ALA A 35 -3.45 -3.75 5.46
N VAL A 36 -3.37 -5.04 5.12
CA VAL A 36 -3.74 -6.13 6.02
C VAL A 36 -2.81 -6.14 7.25
N ARG A 37 -3.37 -6.40 8.43
CA ARG A 37 -2.73 -6.30 9.76
C ARG A 37 -2.40 -4.87 10.22
N LYS A 38 -2.69 -3.83 9.44
CA LYS A 38 -2.50 -2.44 9.90
C LYS A 38 -3.71 -1.98 10.73
N PRO A 39 -3.51 -1.02 11.64
CA PRO A 39 -4.61 -0.28 12.24
C PRO A 39 -5.46 0.42 11.16
N LEU A 40 -6.77 0.50 11.35
CA LEU A 40 -7.67 1.14 10.39
C LEU A 40 -7.30 2.61 10.15
N ASN A 41 -6.85 3.34 11.17
CA ASN A 41 -6.44 4.74 10.99
C ASN A 41 -5.25 4.88 10.02
N THR A 42 -4.30 3.94 10.02
CA THR A 42 -3.18 3.95 9.07
C THR A 42 -3.66 3.79 7.63
N VAL A 43 -4.71 3.00 7.41
CA VAL A 43 -5.32 2.82 6.09
C VAL A 43 -6.11 4.06 5.71
N SER A 44 -6.97 4.57 6.59
CA SER A 44 -7.76 5.78 6.36
C SER A 44 -6.89 7.00 6.04
N ASP A 45 -5.76 7.16 6.74
CA ASP A 45 -4.81 8.27 6.50
C ASP A 45 -4.11 8.16 5.13
N ALA A 46 -4.03 6.94 4.58
CA ALA A 46 -3.41 6.68 3.27
C ALA A 46 -4.40 6.81 2.09
N VAL A 47 -5.71 6.81 2.36
CA VAL A 47 -6.77 6.91 1.35
C VAL A 47 -7.14 8.39 1.15
N PRO A 48 -7.21 8.90 -0.10
CA PRO A 48 -7.64 10.27 -0.36
C PRO A 48 -9.06 10.54 0.16
N GLU A 49 -9.30 11.76 0.67
CA GLU A 49 -10.64 12.17 1.13
C GLU A 49 -11.71 12.12 0.02
N THR A 50 -11.30 12.18 -1.25
CA THR A 50 -12.20 12.08 -2.41
C THR A 50 -12.55 10.65 -2.80
N SER A 51 -11.96 9.65 -2.14
CA SER A 51 -12.13 8.23 -2.44
C SER A 51 -13.22 7.60 -1.60
N LEU A 52 -13.87 6.56 -2.14
CA LEU A 52 -14.85 5.78 -1.41
C LEU A 52 -14.14 4.73 -0.55
N LEU A 53 -14.18 4.88 0.77
CA LEU A 53 -13.72 3.88 1.74
C LEU A 53 -14.92 3.13 2.35
N LEU A 54 -15.06 1.85 2.00
CA LEU A 54 -16.05 0.94 2.57
C LEU A 54 -15.41 0.11 3.69
N ILE A 55 -16.09 0.01 4.83
CA ILE A 55 -15.57 -0.68 6.02
C ILE A 55 -16.60 -1.73 6.45
N GLN A 56 -16.19 -3.00 6.41
CA GLN A 56 -16.97 -4.14 6.86
C GLN A 56 -16.53 -4.54 8.26
N ASP A 57 -17.44 -4.50 9.23
CA ASP A 57 -17.19 -5.05 10.55
C ASP A 57 -17.40 -6.56 10.54
N VAL A 58 -16.32 -7.31 10.67
CA VAL A 58 -16.34 -8.77 10.73
C VAL A 58 -15.99 -9.31 12.12
N SER A 59 -16.17 -8.50 13.17
CA SER A 59 -16.10 -8.92 14.58
C SER A 59 -16.82 -10.26 14.86
N PRO A 60 -18.00 -10.55 14.29
CA PRO A 60 -18.68 -11.83 14.54
C PRO A 60 -17.88 -13.06 14.13
N ARG A 61 -16.97 -12.94 13.16
CA ARG A 61 -16.09 -14.05 12.73
C ARG A 61 -15.07 -14.44 13.79
N VAL A 62 -14.74 -13.53 14.71
CA VAL A 62 -13.81 -13.76 15.82
C VAL A 62 -14.50 -13.84 17.19
N GLY A 63 -15.83 -14.03 17.19
CA GLY A 63 -16.63 -14.22 18.41
C GLY A 63 -17.05 -12.94 19.12
N GLU A 64 -16.85 -11.76 18.51
CA GLU A 64 -17.24 -10.47 19.06
C GLU A 64 -18.50 -9.92 18.36
N PRO A 65 -19.37 -9.16 19.05
CA PRO A 65 -20.46 -8.44 18.38
C PRO A 65 -19.93 -7.41 17.37
N ALA A 66 -20.60 -7.26 16.23
CA ALA A 66 -20.37 -6.13 15.34
C ALA A 66 -20.68 -4.82 16.09
N SER A 67 -19.71 -3.91 16.14
CA SER A 67 -19.72 -2.69 16.96
C SER A 67 -18.98 -1.51 16.33
N TYR A 68 -18.40 -1.65 15.13
CA TYR A 68 -17.78 -0.57 14.40
C TYR A 68 -18.82 0.51 14.07
N THR A 69 -18.44 1.75 14.34
CA THR A 69 -19.19 2.93 13.91
C THR A 69 -18.20 3.94 13.34
N THR A 70 -18.69 4.86 12.51
CA THR A 70 -17.86 5.93 11.93
C THR A 70 -17.29 6.88 12.98
N THR A 71 -17.84 6.90 14.20
CA THR A 71 -17.34 7.69 15.33
C THR A 71 -16.38 6.91 16.23
N ALA A 72 -16.19 5.60 15.99
CA ALA A 72 -15.28 4.78 16.78
C ALA A 72 -13.82 5.19 16.56
N ALA A 73 -12.99 5.01 17.59
CA ALA A 73 -11.55 5.27 17.48
C ALA A 73 -10.91 4.24 16.52
N GLN A 74 -10.62 4.65 15.29
CA GLN A 74 -10.12 3.75 14.23
C GLN A 74 -8.83 3.02 14.62
N ALA A 75 -7.98 3.59 15.47
CA ALA A 75 -6.77 2.93 15.97
C ALA A 75 -7.03 1.67 16.84
N GLN A 76 -8.27 1.46 17.28
CA GLN A 76 -8.70 0.25 18.01
C GLN A 76 -9.13 -0.89 17.09
N TRP A 77 -9.08 -0.70 15.77
CA TRP A 77 -9.50 -1.68 14.76
C TRP A 77 -8.31 -2.12 13.91
N ILE A 78 -8.26 -3.40 13.56
CA ILE A 78 -7.23 -3.98 12.69
C ILE A 78 -7.89 -4.40 11.39
N VAL A 79 -7.27 -4.04 10.27
CA VAL A 79 -7.68 -4.49 8.94
C VAL A 79 -7.29 -5.95 8.76
N VAL A 80 -8.27 -6.79 8.39
CA VAL A 80 -8.12 -8.24 8.23
C VAL A 80 -8.22 -8.72 6.79
N ALA A 81 -8.80 -7.90 5.92
CA ALA A 81 -8.77 -8.03 4.47
C ALA A 81 -8.92 -6.65 3.85
N ALA A 82 -8.34 -6.45 2.67
CA ALA A 82 -8.42 -5.20 1.94
C ALA A 82 -8.52 -5.48 0.45
N CYS A 83 -9.16 -4.56 -0.27
CA CYS A 83 -9.03 -4.47 -1.71
C CYS A 83 -9.20 -3.03 -2.20
N ALA A 84 -8.58 -2.72 -3.33
CA ALA A 84 -8.67 -1.41 -3.94
C ALA A 84 -8.65 -1.48 -5.47
N ASP A 85 -9.09 -0.40 -6.12
CA ASP A 85 -9.00 -0.21 -7.57
C ASP A 85 -7.62 0.32 -8.03
N ASN A 86 -6.66 0.40 -7.11
CA ASN A 86 -5.27 0.75 -7.38
C ASN A 86 -4.31 -0.04 -6.47
N GLU A 87 -3.08 -0.26 -6.94
CA GLU A 87 -2.00 -0.90 -6.18
C GLU A 87 -1.63 -0.12 -4.91
N TYR A 88 -1.74 1.21 -4.96
CA TYR A 88 -1.44 2.09 -3.84
C TYR A 88 -2.68 2.84 -3.37
N LEU A 89 -2.94 2.81 -2.07
CA LEU A 89 -4.14 3.43 -1.49
C LEU A 89 -4.23 4.94 -1.76
N SER A 90 -3.09 5.62 -1.88
CA SER A 90 -3.02 7.06 -2.16
C SER A 90 -3.53 7.44 -3.55
N ALA A 91 -3.67 6.48 -4.47
CA ALA A 91 -4.19 6.67 -5.81
C ALA A 91 -5.52 5.91 -6.07
N ALA A 92 -6.01 5.15 -5.09
CA ALA A 92 -7.26 4.43 -5.18
C ALA A 92 -8.46 5.38 -5.17
N LYS A 93 -9.47 5.14 -6.01
CA LYS A 93 -10.77 5.85 -5.96
C LYS A 93 -11.79 5.05 -5.14
N SER A 94 -11.59 3.74 -5.00
CA SER A 94 -12.41 2.92 -4.12
C SER A 94 -11.57 1.88 -3.39
N VAL A 95 -11.77 1.83 -2.09
CA VAL A 95 -11.12 0.89 -1.18
C VAL A 95 -12.21 0.23 -0.34
N GLU A 96 -12.12 -1.08 -0.16
CA GLU A 96 -12.96 -1.81 0.79
C GLU A 96 -12.06 -2.59 1.75
N VAL A 97 -12.33 -2.47 3.04
CA VAL A 97 -11.61 -3.18 4.09
C VAL A 97 -12.57 -3.91 5.01
N ALA A 98 -12.14 -5.07 5.50
CA ALA A 98 -12.78 -5.75 6.62
C ALA A 98 -11.96 -5.51 7.89
N VAL A 99 -12.63 -5.31 9.02
CA VAL A 99 -11.97 -5.01 10.30
C VAL A 99 -12.48 -5.87 11.44
N ILE A 100 -11.61 -6.07 12.43
CA ILE A 100 -11.94 -6.62 13.75
C ILE A 100 -11.38 -5.71 14.85
N PRO A 101 -11.86 -5.83 16.10
CA PRO A 101 -11.27 -5.12 17.23
C PRO A 101 -9.84 -5.60 17.44
N LYS A 102 -8.91 -4.69 17.67
CA LYS A 102 -7.50 -4.99 17.94
C LYS A 102 -7.32 -5.91 19.14
N ALA A 103 -8.20 -5.81 20.14
CA ALA A 103 -8.21 -6.66 21.32
C ALA A 103 -8.46 -8.14 20.99
N SER A 104 -9.13 -8.44 19.88
CA SER A 104 -9.48 -9.78 19.43
C SER A 104 -8.37 -10.45 18.60
N LEU A 105 -7.25 -9.76 18.35
CA LEU A 105 -6.12 -10.25 17.55
C LEU A 105 -5.23 -11.25 18.33
N SER A 106 -5.84 -12.37 18.69
CA SER A 106 -5.18 -13.52 19.35
C SER A 106 -4.23 -14.27 18.40
N SER A 107 -3.43 -15.19 18.93
CA SER A 107 -2.56 -16.05 18.10
C SER A 107 -3.34 -16.92 17.12
N ALA A 108 -4.55 -17.38 17.49
CA ALA A 108 -5.42 -18.15 16.60
C ALA A 108 -5.91 -17.29 15.44
N VAL A 109 -6.42 -16.09 15.73
CA VAL A 109 -6.90 -15.15 14.70
C VAL A 109 -5.75 -14.71 13.78
N ARG A 110 -4.54 -14.50 14.31
CA ARG A 110 -3.36 -14.19 13.48
C ARG A 110 -3.00 -15.30 12.51
N LYS A 111 -3.21 -16.57 12.91
CA LYS A 111 -3.02 -17.73 12.06
C LYS A 111 -4.09 -17.79 10.98
N GLU A 112 -5.36 -17.64 11.34
CA GLU A 112 -6.47 -17.54 10.38
C GLU A 112 -6.24 -16.45 9.34
N LEU A 113 -5.73 -15.30 9.78
CA LEU A 113 -5.32 -14.20 8.89
C LEU A 113 -4.20 -14.59 7.91
N SER A 114 -3.25 -15.40 8.36
CA SER A 114 -2.16 -15.90 7.49
C SER A 114 -2.64 -16.98 6.53
N ASP A 115 -3.68 -17.70 6.91
CA ASP A 115 -4.28 -18.79 6.13
C ASP A 115 -5.35 -18.26 5.14
N GLY A 116 -5.59 -16.94 5.08
CA GLY A 116 -6.55 -16.31 4.16
C GLY A 116 -8.02 -16.42 4.57
N ALA A 117 -8.31 -16.71 5.85
CA ALA A 117 -9.68 -16.96 6.34
C ALA A 117 -10.62 -15.74 6.28
N PHE A 118 -10.10 -14.56 5.95
CA PHE A 118 -10.85 -13.31 5.84
C PHE A 118 -10.88 -12.77 4.41
N ASP A 119 -10.28 -13.45 3.43
CA ASP A 119 -10.14 -12.95 2.05
C ASP A 119 -11.49 -12.76 1.33
N ASP A 120 -12.55 -13.41 1.83
CA ASP A 120 -13.93 -13.30 1.38
C ASP A 120 -14.75 -12.25 2.16
N ALA A 121 -14.15 -11.57 3.13
CA ALA A 121 -14.82 -10.56 3.95
C ALA A 121 -15.03 -9.21 3.24
N VAL A 122 -14.44 -9.05 2.06
CA VAL A 122 -14.55 -7.86 1.20
C VAL A 122 -15.06 -8.26 -0.19
N ASP A 123 -15.88 -7.41 -0.82
CA ASP A 123 -16.26 -7.60 -2.22
C ASP A 123 -15.30 -6.83 -3.16
N CYS A 124 -14.42 -7.59 -3.84
CA CYS A 124 -13.39 -7.03 -4.71
C CYS A 124 -13.87 -6.72 -6.13
N GLN A 125 -15.16 -6.79 -6.42
CA GLN A 125 -15.65 -6.44 -7.76
C GLN A 125 -15.29 -4.99 -8.11
N GLY A 126 -14.44 -4.83 -9.13
CA GLY A 126 -13.88 -3.52 -9.52
C GLY A 126 -12.71 -3.02 -8.65
N ARG A 127 -12.18 -3.86 -7.75
CA ARG A 127 -11.04 -3.59 -6.85
C ARG A 127 -10.04 -4.74 -6.91
N GLU A 128 -9.25 -4.78 -7.98
CA GLU A 128 -8.42 -5.94 -8.33
C GLU A 128 -7.17 -6.14 -7.45
N TYR A 129 -6.75 -5.11 -6.71
CA TYR A 129 -5.58 -5.19 -5.82
C TYR A 129 -6.00 -5.65 -4.43
N ARG A 130 -5.26 -6.59 -3.85
CA ARG A 130 -5.52 -7.25 -2.56
C ARG A 130 -4.24 -7.43 -1.78
#